data_AF-A0A103YCY7-F1
#
_entry.id   AF-A0A103YCY7-F1
#
_cell.length_a   1.000
_cell.length_b   1.000
_cell.length_c   1.000
_cell.angle_alpha   90.00
_cell.angle_beta   90.00
_cell.angle_gamma   90.00
#
_symmetry.space_group_name_H-M   'P 1'
#
loop_
_entity.id
_entity.type
_entity.pdbx_description
1 polymer ?
#
loop_
_entity_poly.entity_id
_entity_poly.type
_entity_poly.pdbx_seq_one_letter_code
_entity_poly.pdbx_strand_id
1 'polypeptide(L)'
;MNSRALGQFDMKSVIARYRRSKDEQQLTNPTSDIKFWQREATMLKQQLQNLQESHRHMMGEELSGLSVRDLQGLENQLEMSLQGIRVKKDQLLVNEVEELKQKGNFIHQQNMELHDKINRVREENMGLYKQVYPTRDVDAANKNVTSALRITEDPHAPIQLQLSMPQQHNATEARMQSTNLSL
;
A
#
# COMPACT_ATOMS: atom_id res chain seq x y z
N MET A 1 -37.21 53.43 -40.26
CA MET A 1 -37.22 52.17 -41.02
C MET A 1 -35.79 51.70 -41.22
N ASN A 2 -35.29 50.83 -40.34
CA ASN A 2 -33.95 50.27 -40.44
C ASN A 2 -34.00 49.02 -41.33
N SER A 3 -33.72 49.19 -42.63
CA SER A 3 -33.44 48.05 -43.49
C SER A 3 -31.95 47.69 -43.38
N ARG A 4 -31.72 46.61 -42.64
CA ARG A 4 -30.49 45.81 -42.60
C ARG A 4 -29.93 45.67 -44.02
N ALA A 5 -28.75 46.22 -44.26
CA ALA A 5 -27.94 45.87 -45.43
C ALA A 5 -27.48 44.42 -45.24
N LEU A 6 -28.25 43.49 -45.82
CA LEU A 6 -27.79 42.14 -46.10
C LEU A 6 -26.48 42.27 -46.88
N GLY A 7 -25.38 41.85 -46.26
CA GLY A 7 -24.09 41.76 -46.92
C GLY A 7 -24.23 40.89 -48.15
N GLN A 8 -24.27 41.52 -49.32
CA GLN A 8 -24.11 40.83 -50.59
C GLN A 8 -22.69 40.26 -50.62
N PHE A 9 -22.57 38.98 -50.31
CA PHE A 9 -21.40 38.21 -50.65
C PHE A 9 -21.41 38.00 -52.17
N ASP A 10 -20.87 38.97 -52.91
CA ASP A 10 -20.56 38.80 -54.33
C ASP A 10 -19.61 37.60 -54.47
N MET A 11 -19.92 36.67 -55.39
CA MET A 11 -19.08 35.51 -55.66
C MET A 11 -17.65 35.91 -56.01
N LYS A 12 -17.47 37.07 -56.67
CA LYS A 12 -16.13 37.63 -56.91
C LYS A 12 -15.44 38.08 -55.63
N SER A 13 -16.16 38.65 -54.66
CA SER A 13 -15.64 39.00 -53.33
C SER A 13 -15.24 37.76 -52.53
N VAL A 14 -16.00 36.67 -52.62
CA VAL A 14 -15.66 35.38 -51.99
C VAL A 14 -14.42 34.77 -52.65
N ILE A 15 -14.36 34.75 -53.99
CA ILE A 15 -13.20 34.24 -54.73
C ILE A 15 -11.95 35.09 -54.45
N ALA A 16 -12.08 36.42 -54.39
CA ALA A 16 -10.97 37.31 -54.08
C ALA A 16 -10.44 37.12 -52.65
N ARG A 17 -11.32 36.90 -51.67
CA ARG A 17 -10.92 36.58 -50.29
C ARG A 17 -10.24 35.22 -50.20
N TYR A 18 -10.75 34.21 -50.90
CA TYR A 18 -10.11 32.90 -50.96
C TYR A 18 -8.73 32.96 -51.63
N ARG A 19 -8.59 33.72 -52.73
CA ARG A 19 -7.29 33.93 -53.39
C ARG A 19 -6.29 34.61 -52.46
N ARG A 20 -6.68 35.71 -51.79
CA ARG A 20 -5.81 36.36 -50.79
C ARG A 20 -5.39 35.40 -49.68
N SER A 21 -6.34 34.64 -49.12
CA SER A 21 -6.04 33.67 -48.05
C SER A 21 -5.13 32.54 -48.54
N LYS A 22 -5.31 32.05 -49.77
CA LYS A 22 -4.46 31.02 -50.39
C LYS A 22 -3.07 31.56 -50.74
N ASP A 23 -2.96 32.82 -51.14
CA ASP A 23 -1.69 33.47 -51.44
C ASP A 23 -0.94 33.82 -50.13
N GLU A 24 -1.66 34.18 -49.06
CA GLU A 24 -1.13 34.33 -47.70
C GLU A 24 -0.67 32.99 -47.10
N GLN A 25 -1.41 31.89 -47.33
CA GLN A 25 -0.98 30.52 -46.99
C GLN A 25 0.18 30.00 -47.84
N GLN A 26 0.40 30.54 -49.04
CA GLN A 26 1.62 30.27 -49.82
C GLN A 26 2.79 31.13 -49.36
N LEU A 27 2.53 32.26 -48.69
CA LEU A 27 3.53 33.14 -48.09
C LEU A 27 4.18 32.47 -46.86
N THR A 28 3.43 31.66 -46.11
CA THR A 28 4.00 30.63 -45.25
C THR A 28 4.52 29.51 -46.14
N ASN A 29 5.82 29.53 -46.42
CA ASN A 29 6.44 28.61 -47.38
C ASN A 29 6.12 27.15 -46.97
N PRO A 30 5.25 26.42 -47.69
CA PRO A 30 4.84 25.07 -47.28
C PRO A 30 6.05 24.12 -47.19
N THR A 31 7.08 24.43 -47.97
CA THR A 31 8.37 23.73 -47.96
C THR A 31 9.17 23.99 -46.69
N SER A 32 9.08 25.19 -46.08
CA SER A 32 9.72 25.45 -44.78
C SER A 32 9.02 24.72 -43.65
N ASP A 33 7.69 24.63 -43.69
CA ASP A 33 6.91 23.94 -42.66
C ASP A 33 7.15 22.43 -42.73
N ILE A 34 7.17 21.85 -43.93
CA ILE A 34 7.53 20.44 -44.12
C ILE A 34 8.95 20.16 -43.61
N LYS A 35 9.92 21.02 -43.92
CA LYS A 35 11.31 20.88 -43.43
C LYS A 35 11.40 21.04 -41.91
N PHE A 36 10.60 21.93 -41.33
CA PHE A 36 10.52 22.12 -39.89
C PHE A 36 9.98 20.87 -39.20
N TRP A 37 8.83 20.36 -39.63
CA TRP A 37 8.24 19.14 -39.07
C TRP A 37 9.10 17.91 -39.29
N GLN A 38 9.82 17.83 -40.42
CA GLN A 38 10.79 16.78 -40.66
C GLN A 38 11.94 16.82 -39.64
N ARG A 39 12.50 18.01 -39.36
CA ARG A 39 13.54 18.17 -38.33
C ARG A 39 13.02 17.79 -36.95
N GLU A 40 11.84 18.26 -36.62
CA GLU A 40 11.20 17.98 -35.33
C GLU A 40 10.99 16.47 -35.14
N ALA A 41 10.46 15.79 -36.17
CA ALA A 41 10.28 14.34 -36.16
C ALA A 41 11.62 13.59 -36.01
N THR A 42 12.68 14.05 -36.67
CA THR A 42 14.02 13.44 -36.51
C THR A 42 14.59 13.65 -35.12
N MET A 43 14.40 14.83 -34.53
CA MET A 43 14.85 15.15 -33.17
C MET A 43 14.12 14.29 -32.13
N LEU A 44 12.79 14.21 -32.22
CA LEU A 44 11.97 13.39 -31.33
C LEU A 44 12.35 11.90 -31.44
N LYS A 45 12.59 11.41 -32.65
CA LYS A 45 13.05 10.03 -32.86
C LYS A 45 14.40 9.78 -32.20
N GLN A 46 15.33 10.73 -32.29
CA GLN A 46 16.64 10.61 -31.64
C GLN A 46 16.52 10.64 -30.11
N GLN A 47 15.69 11.53 -29.56
CA GLN A 47 15.42 11.58 -28.12
C GLN A 47 14.84 10.26 -27.60
N LEU A 48 13.90 9.67 -28.34
CA LEU A 48 13.32 8.36 -28.01
C LEU A 48 14.39 7.26 -28.02
N GLN A 49 15.25 7.23 -29.04
CA GLN A 49 16.33 6.25 -29.14
C GLN A 49 17.31 6.36 -27.97
N ASN A 50 17.74 7.58 -27.64
CA ASN A 50 18.63 7.83 -26.51
C ASN A 50 18.00 7.42 -25.18
N LEU A 51 16.70 7.67 -24.99
CA LEU A 51 15.97 7.27 -23.79
C LEU A 51 15.86 5.75 -23.68
N GLN A 52 15.56 5.07 -24.79
CA GLN A 52 15.48 3.61 -24.83
C GLN A 52 16.85 2.96 -24.55
N GLU A 53 17.92 3.52 -25.10
CA GLU A 53 19.28 3.07 -24.85
C GLU A 53 19.69 3.29 -23.39
N SER A 54 19.42 4.48 -22.84
CA SER A 54 19.62 4.76 -21.41
C SER A 54 18.86 3.80 -20.51
N HIS A 55 17.61 3.46 -20.87
CA HIS A 55 16.83 2.45 -20.15
C HIS A 55 17.48 1.06 -20.21
N ARG A 56 17.92 0.60 -21.39
CA ARG A 56 18.63 -0.68 -21.53
C ARG A 56 19.90 -0.72 -20.68
N HIS A 57 20.70 0.35 -20.71
CA HIS A 57 21.87 0.48 -19.83
C HIS A 57 21.49 0.38 -18.35
N MET A 58 20.47 1.09 -17.89
CA MET A 58 19.98 0.98 -16.50
C MET A 58 19.51 -0.43 -16.12
N MET A 59 19.03 -1.21 -17.09
CA MET A 59 18.66 -2.62 -16.93
C MET A 59 19.85 -3.59 -17.01
N GLY A 60 21.06 -3.07 -17.25
CA GLY A 60 22.28 -3.88 -17.40
C GLY A 60 22.45 -4.51 -18.79
N GLU A 61 21.68 -4.05 -19.78
CA GLU A 61 21.71 -4.53 -21.16
C GLU A 61 22.60 -3.63 -22.03
N GLU A 62 23.18 -4.17 -23.11
CA GLU A 62 23.95 -3.42 -24.12
C GLU A 62 25.10 -2.54 -23.58
N LEU A 63 25.71 -2.90 -22.45
CA LEU A 63 26.78 -2.11 -21.81
C LEU A 63 28.11 -2.07 -22.61
N SER A 64 28.23 -2.87 -23.66
CA SER A 64 29.40 -2.91 -24.53
C SER A 64 29.56 -1.59 -25.28
N GLY A 65 30.60 -0.81 -24.94
CA GLY A 65 30.87 0.50 -25.55
C GLY A 65 30.88 1.65 -24.54
N LEU A 66 30.39 1.42 -23.32
CA LEU A 66 30.54 2.36 -22.21
C LEU A 66 31.97 2.33 -21.66
N SER A 67 32.49 3.50 -21.28
CA SER A 67 33.77 3.57 -20.58
C SER A 67 33.61 3.13 -19.13
N VAL A 68 34.71 2.76 -18.47
CA VAL A 68 34.71 2.43 -17.03
C VAL A 68 34.11 3.57 -16.19
N ARG A 69 34.34 4.82 -16.59
CA ARG A 69 33.78 5.99 -15.91
C ARG A 69 32.25 6.04 -16.05
N ASP A 70 31.74 5.76 -17.23
CA ASP A 70 30.29 5.78 -17.49
C ASP A 70 29.60 4.64 -16.74
N LEU A 71 30.21 3.45 -16.72
CA LEU A 71 29.75 2.31 -15.92
C LEU A 71 29.73 2.62 -14.42
N GLN A 72 30.76 3.26 -13.88
CA GLN A 72 30.77 3.68 -12.48
C GLN A 72 29.66 4.70 -12.18
N GLY A 73 29.43 5.65 -13.10
CA GLY A 73 28.33 6.62 -12.97
C GLY A 73 26.97 5.93 -12.94
N LEU A 74 26.76 4.96 -13.83
CA LEU A 74 25.54 4.16 -13.89
C LEU A 74 25.32 3.33 -12.63
N GLU A 75 26.36 2.66 -12.14
CA GLU A 75 26.33 1.89 -10.89
C GLU A 75 25.96 2.79 -9.71
N ASN A 76 26.62 3.94 -9.56
CA ASN A 76 26.33 4.89 -8.49
C ASN A 76 24.87 5.39 -8.56
N GLN A 77 24.37 5.68 -9.76
CA GLN A 77 22.98 6.12 -9.94
C GLN A 77 21.98 5.03 -9.52
N LEU A 78 22.24 3.77 -9.91
CA LEU A 78 21.42 2.63 -9.53
C LEU A 78 21.49 2.38 -8.01
N GLU A 79 22.67 2.43 -7.42
CA GLU A 79 22.86 2.26 -5.98
C GLU A 79 22.11 3.32 -5.17
N MET A 80 22.26 4.61 -5.52
CA MET A 80 21.56 5.71 -4.87
C MET A 80 20.04 5.57 -4.98
N SER A 81 19.53 5.24 -6.17
CA SER A 81 18.09 5.07 -6.39
C SER A 81 17.53 3.86 -5.61
N LEU A 82 18.25 2.74 -5.60
CA LEU A 82 17.89 1.54 -4.85
C LEU A 82 17.88 1.81 -3.35
N GLN A 83 18.88 2.52 -2.85
CA GLN A 83 18.94 2.92 -1.45
C GLN A 83 17.75 3.81 -1.07
N GLY A 84 17.39 4.79 -1.92
CA GLY A 84 16.19 5.60 -1.72
C GLY A 84 14.90 4.78 -1.68
N ILE A 85 14.76 3.79 -2.57
CA ILE A 85 13.62 2.87 -2.58
C ILE A 85 13.57 2.06 -1.29
N ARG A 86 14.70 1.52 -0.82
CA ARG A 86 14.79 0.74 0.43
C ARG A 86 14.36 1.57 1.63
N VAL A 87 14.94 2.76 1.82
CA VAL A 87 14.59 3.67 2.91
C VAL A 87 13.08 3.97 2.91
N LYS A 88 12.50 4.24 1.74
CA LYS A 88 11.06 4.51 1.62
C LYS A 88 10.21 3.29 1.98
N LYS A 89 10.61 2.09 1.53
CA LYS A 89 9.91 0.84 1.87
C LYS A 89 10.00 0.55 3.36
N ASP A 90 11.17 0.72 3.97
CA ASP A 90 11.39 0.50 5.39
C ASP A 90 10.55 1.45 6.22
N GLN A 91 10.50 2.74 5.85
CA GLN A 91 9.65 3.71 6.53
C GLN A 91 8.17 3.34 6.44
N LEU A 92 7.68 2.90 5.28
CA LEU A 92 6.29 2.46 5.12
C LEU A 92 5.98 1.23 5.99
N LEU A 93 6.89 0.25 6.02
CA LEU A 93 6.72 -0.95 6.84
C LEU A 93 6.72 -0.63 8.34
N VAL A 94 7.63 0.24 8.80
CA VAL A 94 7.65 0.69 10.19
C VAL A 94 6.35 1.37 10.58
N ASN A 95 5.85 2.27 9.72
CA ASN A 95 4.58 2.95 9.95
C ASN A 95 3.41 1.96 10.03
N GLU A 96 3.34 0.99 9.11
CA GLU A 96 2.30 -0.05 9.09
C GLU A 96 2.33 -0.90 10.37
N VAL A 97 3.53 -1.31 10.81
CA VAL A 97 3.70 -2.07 12.06
C VAL A 97 3.22 -1.26 13.26
N GLU A 98 3.53 0.03 13.31
CA GLU A 98 3.10 0.91 14.39
C GLU A 98 1.57 1.10 14.39
N GLU A 99 0.96 1.33 13.23
CA GLU A 99 -0.50 1.44 13.10
C GLU A 99 -1.20 0.15 13.55
N LEU A 100 -0.74 -1.01 13.09
CA LEU A 100 -1.29 -2.30 13.49
C LEU A 100 -1.13 -2.56 14.99
N LYS A 101 0.01 -2.17 15.59
CA LYS A 101 0.23 -2.26 17.03
C LYS A 101 -0.76 -1.39 17.80
N GLN A 102 -0.97 -0.14 17.37
CA GLN A 102 -1.94 0.76 18.00
C GLN A 102 -3.36 0.19 17.92
N LYS A 103 -3.76 -0.33 16.75
CA LYS A 103 -5.06 -0.97 16.55
C LYS A 103 -5.22 -2.23 17.41
N GLY A 104 -4.18 -3.06 17.49
CA GLY A 104 -4.17 -4.24 18.36
C GLY A 104 -4.36 -3.88 19.82
N ASN A 105 -3.64 -2.87 20.31
CA ASN A 105 -3.78 -2.37 21.68
C ASN A 105 -5.19 -1.83 21.95
N PHE A 106 -5.76 -1.08 21.01
CA PHE A 106 -7.10 -0.54 21.12
C PHE A 106 -8.17 -1.64 21.23
N ILE A 107 -8.11 -2.65 20.36
CA ILE A 107 -9.03 -3.80 20.41
C ILE A 107 -8.85 -4.59 21.70
N HIS A 108 -7.61 -4.79 22.14
CA HIS A 108 -7.33 -5.47 23.41
C HIS A 108 -7.97 -4.74 24.60
N GLN A 109 -7.83 -3.40 24.65
CA GLN A 109 -8.44 -2.56 25.68
C GLN A 109 -9.98 -2.70 25.68
N GLN A 110 -10.61 -2.62 24.50
CA GLN A 110 -12.06 -2.80 24.37
C GLN A 110 -12.53 -4.19 24.81
N ASN A 111 -11.77 -5.24 24.48
CA ASN A 111 -12.07 -6.60 24.91
C ASN A 111 -11.99 -6.74 26.43
N MET A 112 -10.98 -6.14 27.07
CA MET A 112 -10.89 -6.13 28.54
C MET A 112 -12.10 -5.45 29.17
N GLU A 113 -12.51 -4.29 28.66
CA GLU A 113 -13.71 -3.59 29.16
C GLU A 113 -14.99 -4.40 28.99
N LEU A 114 -15.14 -5.12 27.87
CA LEU A 114 -16.27 -6.01 27.63
C LEU A 114 -16.27 -7.21 28.59
N HIS A 115 -15.10 -7.81 28.82
CA HIS A 115 -14.95 -8.90 29.80
C HIS A 115 -15.34 -8.45 31.21
N ASP A 116 -14.89 -7.27 31.64
CA ASP A 116 -15.25 -6.72 32.94
C ASP A 116 -16.77 -6.46 33.05
N LYS A 117 -17.39 -5.92 32.00
CA LYS A 117 -18.85 -5.72 31.95
C LYS A 117 -19.61 -7.05 32.06
N ILE A 118 -19.16 -8.08 31.34
CA ILE A 118 -19.77 -9.42 31.41
C ILE A 118 -19.66 -9.99 32.83
N ASN A 119 -18.49 -9.85 33.46
CA ASN A 119 -18.26 -10.36 34.81
C ASN A 119 -19.17 -9.67 35.82
N ARG A 120 -19.32 -8.33 35.75
CA ARG A 120 -20.26 -7.57 36.59
C ARG A 120 -21.70 -8.05 36.43
N VAL A 121 -22.16 -8.20 35.18
CA VAL A 121 -23.52 -8.70 34.89
C VAL A 121 -23.72 -10.13 35.43
N ARG A 122 -22.70 -11.00 35.35
CA ARG A 122 -22.76 -12.35 35.92
C ARG A 122 -22.87 -12.33 37.44
N GLU A 123 -22.10 -11.47 38.11
CA GLU A 123 -22.16 -11.29 39.57
C GLU A 123 -23.52 -10.76 40.03
N GLU A 124 -24.05 -9.74 39.35
CA GLU A 124 -25.38 -9.18 39.60
C GLU A 124 -26.47 -10.23 39.40
N ASN A 125 -26.43 -10.96 38.28
CA ASN A 125 -27.38 -12.04 38.00
C ASN A 125 -27.31 -13.14 39.07
N MET A 126 -26.12 -13.54 39.52
CA MET A 126 -25.96 -14.51 40.61
C MET A 126 -26.58 -14.01 41.92
N GLY A 127 -26.42 -12.71 42.23
CA GLY A 127 -27.06 -12.06 43.36
C GLY A 127 -28.59 -12.12 43.27
N LEU A 128 -29.16 -11.81 42.10
CA LEU A 128 -30.60 -11.89 41.85
C LEU A 128 -31.13 -13.32 41.95
N TYR A 129 -30.45 -14.32 41.37
CA TYR A 129 -30.85 -15.73 41.48
C TYR A 129 -30.92 -16.19 42.94
N LYS A 130 -29.97 -15.77 43.79
CA LYS A 130 -29.98 -16.07 45.24
C LYS A 130 -31.14 -15.40 45.99
N GLN A 131 -31.62 -14.24 45.54
CA GLN A 131 -32.78 -13.57 46.12
C GLN A 131 -34.11 -14.20 45.70
N VAL A 132 -34.23 -14.64 44.45
CA VAL A 132 -35.45 -15.28 43.91
C VAL A 132 -35.62 -16.71 44.41
N TYR A 133 -34.52 -17.43 44.63
CA TYR A 133 -34.51 -18.78 45.21
C TYR A 133 -33.64 -18.82 46.48
N PRO A 134 -34.14 -18.34 47.62
CA PRO A 134 -33.44 -18.50 48.89
C PRO A 134 -33.27 -20.00 49.16
N THR A 135 -32.03 -20.45 49.33
CA THR A 135 -31.78 -21.81 49.81
C THR A 135 -32.35 -21.88 51.22
N ARG A 136 -33.46 -22.62 51.39
CA ARG A 136 -33.97 -22.97 52.71
C ARG A 136 -32.90 -23.84 53.36
N ASP A 137 -32.38 -23.41 54.51
CA ASP A 137 -31.56 -24.27 55.37
C ASP A 137 -32.35 -25.57 55.60
N VAL A 138 -31.89 -26.65 54.98
CA VAL A 138 -32.33 -28.01 55.31
C VAL A 138 -31.28 -28.58 56.23
N ASP A 139 -31.73 -28.82 57.45
CA ASP A 139 -30.98 -29.23 58.63
C ASP A 139 -29.91 -30.30 58.36
N ALA A 140 -28.81 -30.13 59.08
CA ALA A 140 -27.66 -31.01 59.14
C ALA A 140 -28.01 -32.41 59.68
N ALA A 141 -28.44 -33.33 58.81
CA ALA A 141 -28.41 -34.76 59.12
C ALA A 141 -28.60 -35.64 57.86
N ASN A 142 -27.54 -35.91 57.10
CA ASN A 142 -27.29 -37.29 56.69
C ASN A 142 -25.86 -37.51 56.17
N LYS A 143 -25.16 -38.46 56.77
CA LYS A 143 -23.84 -38.94 56.32
C LYS A 143 -24.04 -40.12 55.37
N ASN A 144 -23.26 -40.11 54.29
CA ASN A 144 -22.77 -41.28 53.53
C ASN A 144 -23.81 -42.14 52.78
N VAL A 145 -23.81 -42.08 51.43
CA VAL A 145 -23.62 -43.26 50.54
C VAL A 145 -23.12 -42.79 49.16
N THR A 146 -21.83 -43.05 48.92
CA THR A 146 -21.24 -43.74 47.75
C THR A 146 -21.66 -43.35 46.32
N SER A 147 -20.71 -42.69 45.65
CA SER A 147 -20.29 -42.84 44.25
C SER A 147 -21.15 -43.71 43.31
N ALA A 148 -21.91 -43.05 42.43
CA ALA A 148 -22.18 -43.50 41.06
C ALA A 148 -22.86 -42.37 40.26
N LEU A 149 -22.24 -41.98 39.15
CA LEU A 149 -22.76 -41.16 38.04
C LEU A 149 -23.42 -39.80 38.40
N ARG A 150 -22.65 -38.72 38.20
CA ARG A 150 -23.16 -37.53 37.51
C ARG A 150 -22.11 -37.01 36.56
N ILE A 151 -22.29 -37.30 35.27
CA ILE A 151 -21.76 -36.47 34.19
C ILE A 151 -22.46 -35.12 34.38
N THR A 152 -21.81 -34.21 35.07
CA THR A 152 -22.12 -32.79 35.01
C THR A 152 -21.04 -32.17 34.14
N GLU A 153 -21.35 -32.01 32.86
CA GLU A 153 -20.69 -31.02 32.02
C GLU A 153 -20.86 -29.68 32.73
N ASP A 154 -19.79 -29.19 33.34
CA ASP A 154 -19.72 -27.86 33.91
C ASP A 154 -19.71 -26.84 32.76
N PRO A 155 -20.76 -26.01 32.60
CA PRO A 155 -20.79 -24.97 31.56
C PRO A 155 -19.80 -23.83 31.85
N HIS A 156 -19.14 -23.82 33.01
CA HIS A 156 -18.38 -22.71 33.55
C HIS A 156 -16.88 -22.97 33.78
N ALA A 157 -16.32 -24.04 33.23
CA ALA A 157 -14.86 -24.12 33.11
C ALA A 157 -14.36 -22.92 32.26
N PRO A 158 -13.46 -22.06 32.78
CA PRO A 158 -12.92 -20.96 31.98
C PRO A 158 -12.16 -21.57 30.80
N ILE A 159 -12.58 -21.24 29.58
CA ILE A 159 -11.78 -21.56 28.40
C ILE A 159 -10.51 -20.73 28.50
N GLN A 160 -9.43 -21.35 28.98
CA GLN A 160 -8.10 -20.76 28.96
C GLN A 160 -7.61 -20.80 27.51
N LEU A 161 -8.02 -19.80 26.72
CA LEU A 161 -7.40 -19.52 25.43
C LEU A 161 -6.01 -18.93 25.72
N GLN A 162 -5.00 -19.80 25.82
CA GLN A 162 -3.62 -19.37 25.69
C GLN A 162 -3.47 -18.74 24.31
N LEU A 163 -3.45 -17.40 24.28
CA LEU A 163 -2.90 -16.68 23.15
C LEU A 163 -1.46 -17.15 23.01
N SER A 164 -1.19 -17.98 22.00
CA SER A 164 0.17 -18.28 21.56
C SER A 164 0.77 -16.98 21.03
N MET A 165 1.32 -16.18 21.95
CA MET A 165 2.30 -15.15 21.65
C MET A 165 3.46 -15.84 20.92
N PRO A 166 3.94 -15.31 19.79
CA PRO A 166 5.13 -15.87 19.16
C PRO A 166 6.28 -15.75 20.15
N GLN A 167 6.85 -16.89 20.54
CA GLN A 167 8.01 -16.96 21.41
C GLN A 167 9.13 -16.13 20.80
N GLN A 168 9.40 -14.96 21.38
CA GLN A 168 10.67 -14.26 21.23
C GLN A 168 11.71 -14.99 22.08
N HIS A 169 12.13 -16.18 21.65
CA HIS A 169 13.33 -16.86 22.12
C HIS A 169 14.01 -17.48 20.91
N ASN A 170 14.95 -16.74 20.32
CA ASN A 170 16.31 -17.21 19.99
C ASN A 170 17.06 -16.10 19.24
N ALA A 171 17.41 -15.04 19.97
CA ALA A 171 18.48 -14.14 19.59
C ALA A 171 19.74 -14.47 20.42
N THR A 172 20.17 -15.74 20.44
CA THR A 172 21.45 -16.14 21.05
C THR A 172 21.90 -17.53 20.58
N GLU A 173 21.79 -17.86 19.29
CA GLU A 173 22.46 -19.06 18.75
C GLU A 173 22.75 -18.95 17.25
N ALA A 174 23.36 -17.83 16.84
CA ALA A 174 24.02 -17.73 15.54
C ALA A 174 25.35 -16.97 15.63
N ARG A 175 25.95 -16.94 16.82
CA ARG A 175 27.28 -16.35 17.05
C ARG A 175 28.32 -17.43 17.34
N MET A 176 28.28 -18.59 16.67
CA MET A 176 29.37 -19.57 16.65
C MET A 176 29.36 -20.43 15.38
N GLN A 177 29.31 -19.82 14.19
CA GLN A 177 29.87 -20.43 12.95
C GLN A 177 30.54 -19.34 12.10
N SER A 178 31.38 -18.53 12.73
CA SER A 178 32.45 -17.78 12.07
C SER A 178 33.72 -18.01 12.86
N THR A 179 34.25 -19.22 12.74
CA THR A 179 35.67 -19.56 12.90
C THR A 179 35.80 -21.00 12.44
N ASN A 180 36.18 -21.22 11.18
CA ASN A 180 37.31 -22.06 10.82
C ASN A 180 37.67 -21.78 9.35
N LEU A 181 38.85 -21.17 9.21
CA LEU A 181 39.62 -20.98 7.98
C LEU A 181 40.18 -22.32 7.48
N SER A 182 40.74 -22.28 6.25
CA SER A 182 41.66 -23.22 5.55
C SER A 182 41.03 -24.47 4.90
N LEU A 183 41.25 -24.79 3.61
CA LEU A 183 42.22 -24.34 2.58
C LEU A 183 41.55 -23.63 1.40
#